data_AF-A0A2N8NXJ6-F1
#
_entry.id   AF-A0A2N8NXJ6-F1
#
_cell.length_a   1.000
_cell.length_b   1.000
_cell.length_c   1.000
_cell.angle_alpha   90.00
_cell.angle_beta   90.00
_cell.angle_gamma   90.00
#
_symmetry.space_group_name_H-M   'P 1'
#
loop_
_entity.id
_entity.type
_entity.pdbx_description
1 polymer ?
#
loop_
_entity_poly.entity_id
_entity_poly.type
_entity_poly.pdbx_seq_one_letter_code
_entity_poly.pdbx_strand_id
1 'polypeptide(L)'
;MENHVGGYPGPFRSGFTRWIEQRTPSGGRADGTADIEVYGVLARAYGLTNDVAELVAAMTGTTVGEVVAAYKADNTEWARTQAVFDGPDLMALDAHLDALDRGWS
;
A
#
# COMPACT_ATOMS: atom_id res chain seq x y z
N MET A 1 24.60 -23.83 -13.34
CA MET A 1 24.23 -23.04 -12.15
C MET A 1 23.47 -21.82 -12.63
N GLU A 2 22.17 -21.93 -12.84
CA GLU A 2 21.26 -20.78 -12.96
C GLU A 2 19.94 -21.20 -12.33
N ASN A 3 19.80 -20.95 -11.03
CA ASN A 3 18.51 -21.05 -10.37
C ASN A 3 17.69 -19.84 -10.80
N HIS A 4 16.73 -20.07 -11.69
CA HIS A 4 15.61 -19.15 -11.91
C HIS A 4 14.79 -19.11 -10.61
N VAL A 5 15.10 -18.17 -9.73
CA VAL A 5 14.21 -17.79 -8.65
C VAL A 5 13.05 -17.06 -9.31
N GLY A 6 11.92 -17.75 -9.45
CA GLY A 6 10.66 -17.15 -9.87
C GLY A 6 10.40 -15.92 -9.01
N GLY A 7 10.32 -14.76 -9.67
CA GLY A 7 10.02 -13.51 -9.02
C GLY A 7 8.61 -13.59 -8.44
N TYR A 8 8.51 -13.85 -7.13
CA TYR A 8 7.31 -13.52 -6.39
C TYR A 8 6.98 -12.05 -6.71
N PRO A 9 5.72 -11.70 -7.04
CA PRO A 9 5.34 -10.29 -7.06
C PRO A 9 5.76 -9.72 -5.70
N GLY A 10 6.60 -8.68 -5.73
CA GLY A 10 7.08 -8.06 -4.50
C GLY A 10 5.89 -7.67 -3.61
N PRO A 11 6.08 -7.61 -2.28
CA PRO A 11 5.01 -7.23 -1.36
C PRO A 11 4.33 -5.93 -1.82
N PHE A 12 3.01 -5.88 -1.68
CA PHE A 12 2.24 -4.69 -2.05
C PHE A 12 2.74 -3.48 -1.24
N ARG A 13 3.21 -2.45 -1.94
CA ARG A 13 3.63 -1.18 -1.34
C ARG A 13 2.70 -0.07 -1.79
N SER A 14 1.90 0.47 -0.86
CA SER A 14 1.09 1.66 -1.16
C SER A 14 1.99 2.89 -1.34
N GLY A 15 1.43 3.97 -1.87
CA GLY A 15 2.13 5.26 -1.92
C GLY A 15 2.50 5.76 -0.53
N PHE A 16 1.66 5.45 0.48
CA PHE A 16 1.97 5.74 1.88
C PHE A 16 3.14 4.89 2.42
N THR A 17 3.18 3.57 2.14
CA THR A 17 4.33 2.72 2.51
C THR A 17 5.62 3.26 1.92
N ARG A 18 5.62 3.60 0.62
CA ARG A 18 6.78 4.19 -0.06
C ARG A 18 7.18 5.55 0.53
N TRP A 19 6.21 6.36 0.95
CA TRP A 19 6.48 7.66 1.59
C TRP A 19 7.23 7.51 2.92
N ILE A 20 6.89 6.49 3.72
CA ILE A 20 7.57 6.16 4.98
C ILE A 20 9.00 5.67 4.70
N GLU A 21 9.17 4.77 3.72
CA GLU A 21 10.48 4.22 3.34
C GLU A 21 11.48 5.31 2.94
N GLN A 22 11.04 6.29 2.14
CA GLN A 22 11.88 7.39 1.67
C GLN A 22 12.42 8.29 2.80
N ARG A 23 11.75 8.29 3.96
CA ARG A 23 12.06 9.18 5.09
C ARG A 23 12.68 8.46 6.27
N THR A 24 12.69 7.13 6.24
CA THR A 24 13.32 6.33 7.30
C THR A 24 14.83 6.26 7.03
N PRO A 25 15.69 6.73 7.96
CA PRO A 25 17.14 6.71 7.74
C PRO A 25 17.67 5.27 7.66
N SER A 26 18.52 5.01 6.67
CA SER A 26 19.07 3.68 6.33
C SER A 26 19.91 3.02 7.43
N GLY A 27 20.22 3.73 8.52
CA GLY A 27 21.08 3.27 9.63
C GLY A 27 20.37 3.07 10.97
N GLY A 28 19.03 3.15 11.01
CA GLY A 28 18.28 3.32 12.25
C GLY A 28 17.49 2.11 12.76
N ARG A 29 17.75 0.89 12.28
CA ARG A 29 17.38 -0.43 12.88
C ARG A 29 17.57 -1.49 11.80
N ALA A 30 18.36 -2.51 12.09
CA ALA A 30 18.66 -3.62 11.18
C ALA A 30 17.46 -4.53 10.83
N ASP A 31 16.22 -4.08 11.14
CA ASP A 31 14.97 -4.85 10.98
C ASP A 31 13.75 -3.95 10.61
N GLY A 32 13.97 -2.64 10.35
CA GLY A 32 12.89 -1.64 10.23
C GLY A 32 12.00 -1.75 8.98
N THR A 33 12.30 -2.63 8.03
CA THR A 33 11.46 -2.82 6.83
C THR A 33 10.15 -3.54 7.12
N ALA A 34 10.13 -4.46 8.09
CA ALA A 34 8.91 -5.16 8.49
C ALA A 34 7.91 -4.19 9.16
N ASP A 35 8.43 -3.29 10.01
CA ASP A 35 7.61 -2.30 10.70
C ASP A 35 6.94 -1.32 9.72
N ILE A 36 7.65 -0.88 8.67
CA ILE A 36 7.10 0.03 7.65
C ILE A 36 5.94 -0.61 6.88
N GLU A 37 6.08 -1.88 6.51
CA GLU A 37 5.02 -2.62 5.82
C GLU A 37 3.80 -2.80 6.72
N VAL A 38 4.02 -3.12 8.01
CA VAL A 38 2.94 -3.22 9.01
C VAL A 38 2.17 -1.91 9.14
N TYR A 39 2.85 -0.76 9.25
CA TYR A 39 2.15 0.53 9.35
C TYR A 39 1.40 0.90 8.07
N GLY A 40 1.97 0.60 6.90
CA GLY A 40 1.30 0.79 5.62
C GLY A 40 0.01 -0.03 5.52
N VAL A 41 0.06 -1.32 5.87
CA VAL A 41 -1.10 -2.22 5.86
C VAL A 41 -2.13 -1.81 6.90
N LEU A 42 -1.73 -1.50 8.14
CA LEU A 42 -2.65 -1.08 9.20
C LEU A 42 -3.38 0.21 8.82
N ALA A 43 -2.67 1.22 8.32
CA ALA A 43 -3.27 2.48 7.88
C ALA A 43 -4.26 2.25 6.73
N ARG A 44 -3.98 1.28 5.85
CA ARG A 44 -4.84 0.95 4.71
C ARG A 44 -6.09 0.17 5.10
N ALA A 45 -5.95 -0.82 5.98
CA ALA A 45 -7.02 -1.73 6.38
C ALA A 45 -7.95 -1.13 7.44
N TYR A 46 -7.39 -0.37 8.40
CA TYR A 46 -8.12 0.10 9.58
C TYR A 46 -8.19 1.64 9.69
N GLY A 47 -7.54 2.35 8.76
CA GLY A 47 -7.39 3.79 8.85
C GLY A 47 -6.16 4.21 9.65
N LEU A 48 -5.72 5.45 9.46
CA LEU A 48 -4.62 6.01 10.21
C LEU A 48 -5.09 6.45 11.61
N THR A 49 -4.71 5.69 12.63
CA THR A 49 -4.93 6.07 14.04
C THR A 49 -3.88 7.08 14.52
N ASN A 50 -4.17 7.80 15.60
CA ASN A 50 -3.23 8.75 16.18
C ASN A 50 -1.93 8.07 16.61
N ASP A 51 -2.01 6.91 17.27
CA ASP A 51 -0.84 6.16 17.72
C ASP A 51 0.08 5.75 16.56
N VAL A 52 -0.51 5.28 15.44
CA VAL A 52 0.27 4.97 14.23
C VAL A 52 0.86 6.23 13.62
N ALA A 53 0.11 7.34 13.59
CA ALA A 53 0.61 8.60 13.05
C ALA A 53 1.78 9.17 13.88
N GLU A 54 1.72 9.10 15.21
CA GLU A 54 2.80 9.50 16.12
C GLU A 54 4.04 8.63 15.95
N LEU A 55 3.85 7.31 15.84
CA LEU A 55 4.94 6.36 15.69
C LEU A 55 5.66 6.52 14.34
N VAL A 56 4.90 6.69 13.25
CA VAL A 56 5.46 6.99 11.92
C VAL A 56 6.16 8.34 11.92
N ALA A 57 5.59 9.36 12.57
CA ALA A 57 6.22 10.68 12.69
C ALA A 57 7.58 10.58 13.41
N ALA A 58 7.63 9.86 14.54
CA ALA A 58 8.86 9.62 15.28
C ALA A 58 9.91 8.85 14.46
N MET A 59 9.49 7.80 13.74
CA MET A 59 10.39 6.98 12.92
C MET A 59 10.99 7.74 11.73
N THR A 60 10.18 8.60 11.10
CA THR A 60 10.56 9.36 9.90
C THR A 60 11.17 10.72 10.22
N GLY A 61 11.20 11.12 11.49
CA GLY A 61 11.61 12.46 11.90
C GLY A 61 10.71 13.57 11.35
N THR A 62 9.43 13.26 11.11
CA THR A 62 8.43 14.20 10.57
C THR A 62 7.41 14.60 11.63
N THR A 63 6.45 15.45 11.25
CA THR A 63 5.30 15.79 12.08
C THR A 63 4.10 14.88 11.80
N VAL A 64 3.23 14.70 12.80
CA VAL A 64 1.93 13.99 12.62
C VAL A 64 1.11 14.61 11.49
N GLY A 65 1.17 15.93 11.31
CA GLY A 65 0.50 16.62 10.20
C GLY A 65 0.98 16.18 8.82
N GLU A 66 2.29 15.99 8.65
CA GLU A 66 2.87 15.49 7.40
C GLU A 66 2.50 14.04 7.13
N VAL A 67 2.47 13.20 8.17
CA VAL A 67 2.01 11.79 8.05
C VAL A 67 0.55 11.74 7.60
N VAL A 68 -0.33 12.51 8.24
CA VAL A 68 -1.75 12.60 7.88
C VAL A 68 -1.94 13.11 6.45
N ALA A 69 -1.15 14.11 6.03
CA ALA A 69 -1.21 14.63 4.67
C ALA A 69 -0.80 13.57 3.64
N ALA A 70 0.27 12.83 3.89
CA ALA A 70 0.72 11.75 3.01
C ALA A 70 -0.30 10.61 2.90
N TYR A 71 -0.87 10.20 4.03
CA TYR A 71 -1.93 9.19 4.09
C TYR A 71 -3.18 9.61 3.28
N LYS A 72 -3.62 10.86 3.44
CA LYS A 72 -4.77 11.39 2.68
C LYS A 72 -4.50 11.47 1.19
N ALA A 73 -3.28 11.84 0.79
CA ALA A 73 -2.88 11.87 -0.61
C ALA A 73 -2.93 10.48 -1.25
N ASP A 74 -2.38 9.46 -0.57
CA ASP A 74 -2.43 8.06 -1.02
C ASP A 74 -3.87 7.55 -1.15
N ASN A 75 -4.72 7.80 -0.14
CA ASN A 75 -6.13 7.40 -0.20
C ASN A 75 -6.90 8.11 -1.33
N THR A 76 -6.57 9.37 -1.61
CA THR A 76 -7.21 10.11 -2.71
C THR A 76 -6.84 9.49 -4.05
N GLU A 77 -5.57 9.13 -4.23
CA GLU A 77 -5.10 8.49 -5.45
C GLU A 77 -5.67 7.07 -5.61
N TRP A 78 -5.75 6.33 -4.51
CA TRP A 78 -6.43 5.05 -4.50
C TRP A 78 -7.90 5.20 -4.89
N ALA A 79 -8.63 6.17 -4.32
CA ALA A 79 -10.03 6.39 -4.64
C ALA A 79 -10.23 6.73 -6.14
N ARG A 80 -9.31 7.49 -6.75
CA ARG A 80 -9.34 7.73 -8.20
C ARG A 80 -9.12 6.44 -8.99
N THR A 81 -8.16 5.63 -8.56
CA THR A 81 -7.86 4.34 -9.20
C THR A 81 -9.06 3.40 -9.12
N GLN A 82 -9.68 3.31 -7.94
CA GLN A 82 -10.87 2.50 -7.72
C GLN A 82 -12.04 2.98 -8.57
N ALA A 83 -12.26 4.30 -8.69
CA ALA A 83 -13.32 4.85 -9.53
C ALA A 83 -13.16 4.52 -11.02
N VAL A 84 -11.92 4.31 -11.51
CA VAL A 84 -11.67 3.82 -12.87
C VAL A 84 -12.12 2.36 -12.99
N PHE A 85 -11.74 1.51 -12.03
CA PHE A 85 -12.12 0.09 -12.03
C PHE A 85 -13.63 -0.13 -11.83
N ASP A 86 -14.27 0.69 -11.02
CA ASP A 86 -15.72 0.70 -10.82
C ASP A 86 -16.48 1.32 -12.02
N GLY A 87 -15.77 1.73 -13.07
CA GLY A 87 -16.34 2.21 -14.31
C GLY A 87 -17.14 1.11 -15.04
N PRO A 88 -18.25 1.46 -15.71
CA PRO A 88 -19.18 0.48 -16.27
C PRO A 88 -18.53 -0.47 -17.29
N ASP A 89 -17.54 0.00 -18.05
CA ASP A 89 -16.85 -0.79 -19.07
C ASP A 89 -15.95 -1.86 -18.45
N LEU A 90 -15.22 -1.52 -17.38
CA LEU A 90 -14.33 -2.45 -16.69
C LEU A 90 -15.12 -3.43 -15.82
N MET A 91 -16.21 -2.99 -15.18
CA MET A 91 -17.14 -3.89 -14.50
C MET A 91 -17.77 -4.90 -15.45
N ALA A 92 -18.14 -4.49 -16.67
CA ALA A 92 -18.69 -5.40 -17.67
C ALA A 92 -17.65 -6.42 -18.16
N LEU A 93 -16.39 -6.00 -18.31
CA LEU A 93 -15.28 -6.90 -18.61
C LEU A 93 -15.02 -7.90 -17.48
N ASP A 94 -14.98 -7.42 -16.23
CA ASP A 94 -14.78 -8.26 -15.05
C ASP A 94 -15.88 -9.32 -14.92
N ALA A 95 -17.15 -8.92 -15.06
CA ALA A 95 -18.29 -9.84 -15.07
C ALA A 95 -18.22 -10.87 -16.21
N HIS A 96 -17.70 -10.47 -17.38
CA HIS A 96 -17.50 -11.38 -18.51
C HIS A 96 -16.41 -12.42 -18.23
N LEU A 97 -15.29 -11.99 -17.65
CA LEU A 97 -14.19 -12.89 -17.26
C LEU A 97 -14.65 -13.88 -16.18
N ASP A 98 -15.39 -13.40 -15.19
CA ASP A 98 -16.02 -14.21 -14.15
C ASP A 98 -16.94 -15.29 -14.71
N ALA A 99 -17.70 -14.95 -15.76
CA ALA A 99 -18.60 -15.89 -16.42
C ALA A 99 -17.85 -16.98 -17.21
N LEU A 100 -16.72 -16.64 -17.82
CA LEU A 100 -15.86 -17.61 -18.51
C LEU A 100 -15.23 -18.60 -17.53
N ASP A 101 -14.72 -18.12 -16.38
CA ASP A 101 -14.10 -18.96 -15.36
C ASP A 101 -15.10 -19.99 -14.78
N ARG A 102 -16.33 -19.56 -14.49
CA ARG A 102 -17.40 -20.45 -14.01
C ARG A 102 -17.95 -21.41 -15.06
N GLY A 103 -17.81 -21.10 -16.34
CA GLY A 103 -18.26 -21.96 -17.44
C GLY A 103 -17.32 -23.13 -17.76
N TRP A 104 -16.12 -23.14 -17.16
CA TRP A 104 -15.09 -24.16 -17.37
C TRP A 104 -14.95 -25.14 -16.18
N SER A 105 -15.81 -25.04 -15.16
CA SER A 105 -15.98 -26.02 -14.08
C SER A 105 -17.12 -27.00 -14.35
#